data_AF-A0A3M6VBQ5-F1
#
_entry.id   AF-A0A3M6VBQ5-F1
#
_cell.length_a   1.000
_cell.length_b   1.000
_cell.length_c   1.000
_cell.angle_alpha   90.00
_cell.angle_beta   90.00
_cell.angle_gamma   90.00
#
_symmetry.space_group_name_H-M   'P 1'
#
loop_
_entity.id
_entity.type
_entity.pdbx_description
1 polymer ?
#
loop_
_entity_poly.entity_id
_entity_poly.type
_entity_poly.pdbx_seq_one_letter_code
_entity_poly.pdbx_strand_id
1 'polypeptide(L)'
;MEAAQPVEFHEGFEPTVTKFACKKCRCILFTSDALMVHKPEQHEISTRKKLKDFKHHIGGHVNCSSYFLEEILPWMDETLLAEGKIHCPTTKCQSRLGGLQWSGSQCSCGTWVTPSIKITKSRVDAVIKKHNNLNIVTGVMLSKVSETDAVEKTETSRNT
;
A
#
# COMPACT_ATOMS: atom_id res chain seq x y z
N MET A 1 -2.92 -37.38 -33.86
CA MET A 1 -1.72 -36.67 -33.39
C MET A 1 -2.04 -35.19 -33.51
N GLU A 2 -2.59 -34.60 -32.47
CA GLU A 2 -2.89 -33.16 -32.42
C GLU A 2 -1.96 -32.57 -31.36
N ALA A 3 -1.22 -31.54 -31.77
CA ALA A 3 -0.09 -30.99 -31.03
C ALA A 3 -0.52 -30.31 -29.72
N ALA A 4 0.25 -30.57 -28.65
CA ALA A 4 0.18 -29.83 -27.40
C ALA A 4 0.67 -28.39 -27.63
N GLN A 5 -0.18 -27.41 -27.34
CA GLN A 5 0.19 -25.99 -27.36
C GLN A 5 0.95 -25.65 -26.05
N PRO A 6 1.98 -24.79 -26.10
CA PRO A 6 2.75 -24.43 -24.92
C PRO A 6 1.92 -23.58 -23.95
N VAL A 7 1.97 -23.95 -22.67
CA VAL A 7 1.45 -23.13 -21.57
C VAL A 7 2.37 -21.95 -21.38
N GLU A 8 1.92 -20.76 -21.75
CA GLU A 8 2.66 -19.53 -21.47
C GLU A 8 2.59 -19.25 -19.96
N PHE A 9 3.70 -19.49 -19.27
CA PHE A 9 3.93 -18.98 -17.92
C PHE A 9 4.03 -17.46 -18.02
N HIS A 10 2.96 -16.76 -17.66
CA HIS A 10 3.04 -15.33 -17.37
C HIS A 10 3.94 -15.15 -16.14
N GLU A 11 5.19 -14.76 -16.38
CA GLU A 11 6.14 -14.36 -15.34
C GLU A 11 5.51 -13.23 -14.51
N GLY A 12 5.29 -13.53 -13.24
CA GLY A 12 4.54 -12.70 -12.31
C GLY A 12 5.22 -11.36 -12.05
N PHE A 13 4.57 -10.29 -12.49
CA PHE A 13 4.74 -8.99 -11.86
C PHE A 13 3.85 -8.97 -10.62
N GLU A 14 4.38 -9.43 -9.49
CA GLU A 14 3.70 -9.29 -8.20
C GLU A 14 3.52 -7.78 -7.90
N PRO A 15 2.28 -7.27 -7.84
CA PRO A 15 2.04 -5.87 -7.56
C PRO A 15 2.63 -5.52 -6.20
N THR A 16 3.23 -4.33 -6.09
CA THR A 16 3.84 -3.88 -4.82
C THR A 16 2.74 -3.53 -3.81
N VAL A 17 2.27 -4.55 -3.08
CA VAL A 17 1.21 -4.41 -2.08
C VAL A 17 1.68 -3.48 -0.95
N THR A 18 1.04 -2.32 -0.84
CA THR A 18 1.33 -1.34 0.21
C THR A 18 0.55 -1.70 1.47
N LYS A 19 1.21 -1.75 2.63
CA LYS A 19 0.56 -2.00 3.93
C LYS A 19 0.23 -0.68 4.62
N PHE A 20 -0.90 -0.63 5.31
CA PHE A 20 -1.33 0.52 6.09
C PHE A 20 -1.35 0.17 7.58
N ALA A 21 -0.73 1.03 8.39
CA ALA A 21 -0.58 0.84 9.81
C ALA A 21 -1.32 1.92 10.60
N CYS A 22 -1.82 1.57 11.79
CA CYS A 22 -2.34 2.55 12.74
C CYS A 22 -1.26 3.58 13.08
N LYS A 23 -1.57 4.87 12.99
CA LYS A 23 -0.61 5.93 13.27
C LYS A 23 -0.14 5.95 14.73
N LYS A 24 -1.00 5.53 15.66
CA LYS A 24 -0.73 5.56 17.12
C LYS A 24 0.13 4.37 17.58
N CYS A 25 -0.19 3.14 17.18
CA CYS A 25 0.50 1.94 17.66
C CYS A 25 1.29 1.16 16.60
N ARG A 26 1.24 1.58 15.33
CA ARG A 26 1.90 0.94 14.17
C ARG A 26 1.45 -0.50 13.87
N CYS A 27 0.36 -0.97 14.47
CA CYS A 27 -0.30 -2.23 14.08
C CYS A 27 -0.74 -2.15 12.62
N ILE A 28 -0.42 -3.18 11.81
CA ILE A 28 -0.86 -3.30 10.42
C ILE A 28 -2.36 -3.61 10.39
N LEU A 29 -3.11 -2.86 9.60
CA LEU A 29 -4.57 -2.93 9.55
C LEU A 29 -5.08 -3.52 8.23
N PHE A 30 -4.56 -3.04 7.10
CA PHE A 30 -5.00 -3.48 5.77
C PHE A 30 -3.93 -3.24 4.73
N THR A 31 -4.15 -3.77 3.52
CA THR A 31 -3.30 -3.60 2.34
C THR A 31 -3.98 -2.76 1.27
N SER A 32 -3.23 -2.35 0.26
CA SER A 32 -3.76 -1.69 -0.95
C SER A 32 -4.89 -2.46 -1.60
N ASP A 33 -4.87 -3.79 -1.52
CA ASP A 33 -5.81 -4.66 -2.23
C ASP A 33 -7.19 -4.68 -1.57
N ALA A 34 -7.28 -4.30 -0.30
CA ALA A 34 -8.56 -4.12 0.38
C ALA A 34 -9.22 -2.78 0.08
N LEU A 35 -8.57 -1.89 -0.69
CA LEU A 35 -9.05 -0.54 -0.96
C LEU A 35 -10.00 -0.51 -2.15
N MET A 36 -11.19 0.05 -1.94
CA MET A 36 -12.10 0.40 -3.01
C MET A 36 -11.63 1.68 -3.70
N VAL A 37 -11.48 1.62 -5.03
CA VAL A 37 -11.21 2.79 -5.86
C VAL A 37 -12.53 3.42 -6.32
N HIS A 38 -12.72 4.71 -6.07
CA HIS A 38 -13.83 5.49 -6.62
C HIS A 38 -13.30 6.66 -7.45
N LYS A 39 -13.98 6.97 -8.56
CA LYS A 39 -13.64 8.14 -9.36
C LYS A 39 -14.13 9.39 -8.61
N PRO A 40 -13.35 10.48 -8.61
CA PRO A 40 -13.77 11.73 -7.98
C PRO A 40 -14.94 12.41 -8.69
N GLU A 41 -15.61 13.31 -7.96
CA GLU A 41 -16.61 14.28 -8.48
C GLU A 41 -17.80 13.66 -9.23
N GLN A 42 -18.12 12.39 -8.97
CA GLN A 42 -19.24 11.73 -9.64
C GLN A 42 -20.62 12.27 -9.21
N HIS A 43 -20.69 12.91 -8.04
CA HIS A 43 -21.95 13.40 -7.48
C HIS A 43 -21.78 14.81 -6.92
N GLU A 44 -22.86 15.59 -6.96
CA GLU A 44 -22.83 16.98 -6.54
C GLU A 44 -22.51 17.12 -5.05
N ILE A 45 -21.56 18.01 -4.77
CA ILE A 45 -21.22 18.42 -3.41
C ILE A 45 -21.99 19.69 -3.10
N SER A 46 -22.65 19.73 -1.93
CA SER A 46 -23.24 20.97 -1.42
C SER A 46 -22.21 22.11 -1.43
N THR A 47 -22.63 23.29 -1.90
CA THR A 47 -21.82 24.51 -2.00
C THR A 47 -21.08 24.86 -0.70
N ARG A 48 -21.71 24.59 0.46
CA ARG A 48 -21.07 24.79 1.79
C ARG A 48 -19.85 23.89 2.01
N LYS A 49 -19.89 22.65 1.54
CA LYS A 49 -18.81 21.67 1.71
C LYS A 49 -17.68 21.98 0.73
N LYS A 50 -18.02 22.32 -0.53
CA LYS A 50 -17.08 22.81 -1.54
C LYS A 50 -16.18 23.94 -1.01
N LEU A 51 -16.76 24.97 -0.38
CA LEU A 51 -16.00 26.12 0.13
C LEU A 51 -14.94 25.74 1.20
N LYS A 52 -15.22 24.71 2.00
CA LYS A 52 -14.28 24.22 3.02
C LYS A 52 -13.15 23.40 2.40
N ASP A 53 -13.47 22.67 1.33
CA ASP A 53 -12.53 21.78 0.64
C ASP A 53 -11.60 22.57 -0.31
N PHE A 54 -12.09 23.64 -0.95
CA PHE A 54 -11.29 24.52 -1.85
C PHE A 54 -10.03 25.11 -1.20
N LYS A 55 -10.00 25.29 0.12
CA LYS A 55 -8.80 25.77 0.83
C LYS A 55 -7.59 24.80 0.71
N HIS A 56 -7.83 23.54 0.35
CA HIS A 56 -6.81 22.49 0.27
C HIS A 56 -6.50 22.02 -1.16
N HIS A 57 -7.15 22.58 -2.19
CA HIS A 57 -7.02 22.15 -3.59
C HIS A 57 -6.33 23.20 -4.45
N ILE A 58 -5.01 23.35 -4.29
CA ILE A 58 -4.17 24.03 -5.29
C ILE A 58 -3.61 22.94 -6.21
N GLY A 59 -4.13 22.81 -7.43
CA GLY A 59 -3.50 21.98 -8.47
C GLY A 59 -4.29 20.77 -8.99
N GLY A 60 -5.61 20.83 -9.10
CA GLY A 60 -6.39 19.97 -10.01
C GLY A 60 -6.54 18.47 -9.66
N HIS A 61 -5.79 17.92 -8.71
CA HIS A 61 -5.95 16.53 -8.25
C HIS A 61 -6.67 16.49 -6.90
N VAL A 62 -7.94 16.04 -6.88
CA VAL A 62 -8.69 15.90 -5.64
C VAL A 62 -8.20 14.68 -4.86
N ASN A 63 -7.35 14.91 -3.86
CA ASN A 63 -6.89 13.84 -2.99
C ASN A 63 -7.93 13.59 -1.88
N CYS A 64 -8.57 12.42 -1.88
CA CYS A 64 -9.57 12.08 -0.87
C CYS A 64 -8.95 12.09 0.54
N SER A 65 -9.69 12.56 1.54
CA SER A 65 -9.23 12.58 2.95
C SER A 65 -9.35 11.23 3.67
N SER A 66 -9.99 10.25 3.03
CA SER A 66 -10.26 8.93 3.59
C SER A 66 -9.97 7.84 2.56
N TYR A 67 -9.64 6.65 3.05
CA TYR A 67 -9.68 5.40 2.32
C TYR A 67 -11.05 4.74 2.52
N PHE A 68 -11.50 4.00 1.52
CA PHE A 68 -12.69 3.16 1.60
C PHE A 68 -12.27 1.73 1.37
N LEU A 69 -12.77 0.81 2.19
CA LEU A 69 -12.51 -0.62 2.05
C LEU A 69 -13.64 -1.28 1.25
N GLU A 70 -13.28 -2.29 0.47
CA GLU A 70 -14.25 -3.09 -0.28
C GLU A 70 -15.13 -3.93 0.65
N GLU A 71 -14.53 -4.52 1.67
CA GLU A 71 -15.18 -5.44 2.59
C GLU A 71 -14.83 -5.15 4.05
N ILE A 72 -15.61 -5.75 4.97
CA ILE A 72 -15.32 -5.73 6.41
C ILE A 72 -14.17 -6.70 6.68
N LEU A 73 -13.16 -6.23 7.41
CA LEU A 73 -11.98 -7.03 7.70
C LEU A 73 -12.13 -7.80 9.03
N PRO A 74 -11.55 -9.01 9.16
CA PRO A 74 -11.73 -9.87 10.34
C PRO A 74 -11.28 -9.28 11.69
N TRP A 75 -10.39 -8.27 11.66
CA TRP A 75 -9.93 -7.62 12.89
C TRP A 75 -10.90 -6.56 13.42
N MET A 76 -11.91 -6.17 12.61
CA MET A 76 -12.89 -5.17 13.01
C MET A 76 -13.88 -5.76 14.00
N ASP A 77 -14.12 -5.05 15.09
CA ASP A 77 -15.05 -5.46 16.12
C ASP A 77 -16.50 -5.25 15.67
N GLU A 78 -17.26 -6.35 15.59
CA GLU A 78 -18.67 -6.36 15.16
C GLU A 78 -19.57 -5.48 16.03
N THR A 79 -19.32 -5.41 17.34
CA THR A 79 -20.12 -4.58 18.25
C THR A 79 -19.93 -3.10 17.96
N LEU A 80 -18.69 -2.69 17.68
CA LEU A 80 -18.36 -1.31 17.31
C LEU A 80 -18.85 -0.99 15.90
N LEU A 81 -18.82 -1.96 14.98
CA LEU A 81 -19.35 -1.79 13.63
C LEU A 81 -20.87 -1.58 13.63
N ALA A 82 -21.61 -2.27 14.52
CA ALA A 82 -23.04 -2.04 14.71
C ALA A 82 -23.34 -0.57 15.14
N GLU A 83 -22.42 0.05 15.89
CA GLU A 83 -22.47 1.48 16.23
C GLU A 83 -21.89 2.40 15.13
N GLY A 84 -21.45 1.84 13.99
CA GLY A 84 -20.85 2.57 12.88
C GLY A 84 -19.42 3.07 13.16
N LYS A 85 -18.70 2.47 14.11
CA LYS A 85 -17.35 2.89 14.52
C LYS A 85 -16.31 1.83 14.14
N ILE A 86 -15.12 2.27 13.77
CA ILE A 86 -13.95 1.40 13.54
C ILE A 86 -12.83 1.84 14.46
N HIS A 87 -12.38 0.96 15.35
CA HIS A 87 -11.29 1.19 16.30
C HIS A 87 -10.11 0.28 16.01
N CYS A 88 -8.91 0.70 16.41
CA CYS A 88 -7.71 -0.12 16.29
C CYS A 88 -7.84 -1.39 17.17
N PRO A 89 -7.56 -2.59 16.63
CA PRO A 89 -7.77 -3.86 17.34
C PRO A 89 -6.77 -4.07 18.48
N THR A 90 -5.67 -3.31 18.50
CA THR A 90 -4.72 -3.36 19.61
C THR A 90 -5.39 -2.87 20.90
N THR A 91 -5.54 -3.74 21.90
CA THR A 91 -6.25 -3.49 23.16
C THR A 91 -5.75 -2.24 23.90
N LYS A 92 -4.44 -1.98 23.90
CA LYS A 92 -3.85 -0.79 24.53
C LYS A 92 -4.04 0.50 23.70
N CYS A 93 -4.34 0.37 22.42
CA CYS A 93 -4.44 1.51 21.50
C CYS A 93 -5.86 2.03 21.41
N GLN A 94 -6.79 1.16 20.99
CA GLN A 94 -8.23 1.39 20.79
C GLN A 94 -8.59 2.75 20.17
N SER A 95 -7.69 3.33 19.36
CA SER A 95 -7.93 4.64 18.76
C SER A 95 -8.95 4.50 17.64
N ARG A 96 -9.90 5.45 17.55
CA ARG A 96 -10.83 5.52 16.42
C ARG A 96 -10.09 5.76 15.11
N LEU A 97 -10.26 4.84 14.16
CA LEU A 97 -9.64 4.89 12.83
C LEU A 97 -10.62 5.45 11.79
N GLY A 98 -11.91 5.19 11.99
CA GLY A 98 -12.91 5.41 10.95
C GLY A 98 -14.34 5.12 11.40
N GLY A 99 -15.16 4.70 10.44
CA GLY A 99 -16.54 4.31 10.67
C GLY A 99 -17.16 3.56 9.49
N LEU A 100 -18.22 2.82 9.79
CA LEU A 100 -19.04 2.09 8.84
C LEU A 100 -20.40 2.79 8.73
N GLN A 101 -20.87 2.99 7.50
CA GLN A 101 -22.23 3.44 7.24
C GLN A 101 -22.84 2.65 6.09
N TRP A 102 -23.84 1.83 6.41
CA TRP A 102 -24.47 0.90 5.46
C TRP A 102 -25.19 1.60 4.31
N SER A 103 -25.84 2.74 4.58
CA SER A 103 -26.45 3.58 3.54
C SER A 103 -25.43 4.31 2.66
N GLY A 104 -24.14 4.17 2.98
CA GLY A 104 -23.05 4.89 2.33
C GLY A 104 -22.80 6.26 2.93
N SER A 105 -21.77 6.93 2.41
CA SER A 105 -21.46 8.31 2.76
C SER A 105 -20.76 9.02 1.61
N GLN A 106 -20.85 10.35 1.59
CA GLN A 106 -20.18 11.17 0.60
C GLN A 106 -18.70 11.34 0.96
N CYS A 107 -17.81 10.95 0.03
CA CYS A 107 -16.38 11.23 0.10
C CYS A 107 -16.11 12.74 -0.05
N SER A 108 -14.94 13.21 0.42
CA SER A 108 -14.53 14.62 0.23
C SER A 108 -14.31 15.00 -1.25
N CYS A 109 -14.13 14.02 -2.14
CA CYS A 109 -14.13 14.27 -3.59
C CYS A 109 -15.54 14.39 -4.19
N GLY A 110 -16.59 14.20 -3.38
CA GLY A 110 -17.99 14.33 -3.77
C GLY A 110 -18.71 13.05 -4.15
N THR A 111 -17.97 12.00 -4.47
CA THR A 111 -18.55 10.70 -4.82
C THR A 111 -19.24 10.06 -3.62
N TRP A 112 -20.44 9.53 -3.84
CA TRP A 112 -21.15 8.71 -2.87
C TRP A 112 -20.57 7.28 -2.89
N VAL A 113 -20.18 6.76 -1.73
CA VAL A 113 -19.61 5.41 -1.60
C VAL A 113 -20.52 4.55 -0.73
N THR A 114 -20.92 3.38 -1.22
CA THR A 114 -21.80 2.42 -0.54
C THR A 114 -21.31 0.98 -0.74
N PRO A 115 -21.18 0.16 0.31
CA PRO A 115 -21.20 0.57 1.72
C PRO A 115 -20.01 1.49 2.04
N SER A 116 -20.17 2.39 3.02
CA SER A 116 -19.09 3.30 3.39
C SER A 116 -18.26 2.72 4.55
N ILE A 117 -17.33 1.82 4.23
CA ILE A 117 -16.33 1.32 5.18
C ILE A 117 -15.12 2.25 5.14
N LYS A 118 -15.15 3.32 5.94
CA LYS A 118 -14.25 4.46 5.79
C LYS A 118 -13.13 4.46 6.83
N ILE A 119 -11.87 4.58 6.39
CA ILE A 119 -10.70 4.82 7.25
C ILE A 119 -10.14 6.22 7.00
N THR A 120 -9.92 7.00 8.05
CA THR A 120 -9.41 8.37 7.91
C THR A 120 -7.90 8.35 7.65
N LYS A 121 -7.43 9.01 6.57
CA LYS A 121 -5.99 9.01 6.21
C LYS A 121 -5.11 9.57 7.33
N SER A 122 -5.57 10.55 8.09
CA SER A 122 -4.78 11.12 9.21
C SER A 122 -4.57 10.15 10.39
N ARG A 123 -5.26 9.01 10.43
CA ARG A 123 -5.20 8.00 11.50
C ARG A 123 -4.35 6.78 11.12
N VAL A 124 -3.88 6.69 9.88
CA VAL A 124 -3.09 5.58 9.37
C VAL A 124 -1.92 6.07 8.53
N ASP A 125 -0.82 5.32 8.52
CA ASP A 125 0.35 5.62 7.70
C ASP A 125 0.63 4.45 6.74
N ALA A 126 1.04 4.77 5.51
CA ALA A 126 1.52 3.76 4.56
C ALA A 126 2.93 3.29 4.97
N VAL A 127 3.13 1.99 5.02
CA VAL A 127 4.42 1.37 5.38
C VAL A 127 5.26 1.22 4.12
N ILE A 128 6.21 2.13 3.94
CA ILE A 128 7.16 2.10 2.83
C ILE A 128 8.30 1.14 3.22
N LYS A 129 8.51 0.08 2.43
CA LYS A 129 9.75 -0.72 2.52
C LYS A 129 10.88 0.17 2.02
N LYS A 130 11.74 0.65 2.92
CA LYS A 130 13.03 1.20 2.48
C LYS A 130 13.78 0.02 1.87
N HIS A 131 14.01 0.04 0.55
CA HIS A 131 15.07 -0.79 0.00
C HIS A 131 16.35 -0.31 0.67
N ASN A 132 16.92 -1.13 1.55
CA ASN A 132 18.20 -0.85 2.17
C ASN A 132 19.27 -0.84 1.07
N ASN A 133 19.48 0.30 0.40
CA ASN A 133 20.74 0.55 -0.28
C ASN A 133 21.78 0.92 0.79
N LEU A 134 22.26 -0.11 1.50
CA LEU A 134 23.50 -0.01 2.27
C LEU A 134 24.65 0.08 1.26
N ASN A 135 25.06 1.29 0.95
CA ASN A 135 26.40 1.67 0.46
C ASN A 135 26.67 3.15 0.78
N ILE A 136 26.38 3.57 2.01
CA ILE A 136 26.93 4.82 2.55
C ILE A 136 27.96 4.41 3.59
N VAL A 137 29.17 4.10 3.12
CA VAL A 137 30.36 4.22 3.95
C VAL A 137 31.08 5.46 3.45
N THR A 138 31.17 6.42 4.37
CA THR A 138 31.96 7.64 4.34
C THR A 138 33.30 7.41 3.65
N GLY A 139 33.70 8.39 2.82
CA GLY A 139 34.81 8.32 1.87
C GLY A 139 35.99 7.41 2.23
N VAL A 140 36.09 6.30 1.50
CA VAL A 140 37.36 5.63 1.21
C VAL A 140 37.30 5.16 -0.25
N MET A 141 38.22 5.62 -1.07
CA MET A 141 38.46 5.08 -2.41
C MET A 141 38.97 3.64 -2.25
N LEU A 142 38.18 2.65 -2.67
CA LEU A 142 38.67 1.27 -2.79
C LEU A 142 39.34 1.09 -4.15
N SER A 143 40.66 1.01 -4.13
CA SER A 143 41.51 0.58 -5.23
C SER A 143 41.08 -0.83 -5.68
N LYS A 144 40.74 -0.99 -6.96
CA LYS A 144 40.57 -2.32 -7.56
C LYS A 144 41.92 -3.03 -7.53
N VAL A 145 42.07 -4.05 -6.68
CA VAL A 145 43.15 -5.02 -6.78
C VAL A 145 42.63 -6.18 -7.62
N SER A 146 43.28 -6.38 -8.76
CA SER A 146 43.12 -7.55 -9.63
C SER A 146 43.75 -8.76 -8.95
N GLU A 147 42.94 -9.76 -8.60
CA GLU A 147 43.43 -11.09 -8.21
C GLU A 147 43.97 -11.81 -9.45
N THR A 148 45.28 -12.11 -9.41
CA THR A 148 45.91 -13.13 -10.24
C THR A 148 46.16 -14.39 -9.41
N ASP A 149 46.23 -15.49 -10.15
CA ASP A 149 46.96 -16.73 -9.87
C ASP A 149 46.20 -17.91 -9.26
N ALA A 150 45.88 -18.87 -10.14
CA ALA A 150 46.01 -20.29 -9.85
C ALA A 150 46.86 -20.93 -10.95
N VAL A 151 48.13 -21.20 -10.62
CA VAL A 151 49.05 -22.06 -11.38
C VAL A 151 48.86 -23.49 -10.87
N GLU A 152 48.44 -24.40 -11.75
CA GLU A 152 48.61 -25.84 -11.56
C GLU A 152 49.56 -26.36 -12.64
N LYS A 153 50.66 -26.97 -12.21
CA LYS A 153 51.67 -27.64 -13.04
C LYS A 153 51.34 -29.14 -13.08
N THR A 154 51.45 -29.75 -14.25
CA THR A 154 52.30 -30.95 -14.57
C THR A 154 51.88 -31.54 -15.93
N GLU A 155 52.71 -31.37 -16.96
CA GLU A 155 53.64 -32.38 -17.48
C GLU A 155 52.99 -33.45 -18.38
N THR A 156 53.25 -33.38 -19.70
CA THR A 156 54.10 -34.35 -20.42
C THR A 156 53.73 -34.47 -21.90
N SER A 157 54.78 -34.35 -22.71
CA SER A 157 54.89 -34.56 -24.14
C SER A 157 54.26 -35.85 -24.68
N ARG A 158 53.73 -35.76 -25.91
CA ARG A 158 54.09 -36.54 -27.11
C ARG A 158 52.87 -36.65 -28.03
N ASN A 159 52.98 -36.14 -29.26
CA ASN A 159 53.16 -36.99 -30.42
C ASN A 159 53.27 -36.14 -31.70
N THR A 160 54.08 -36.71 -32.59
CA THR A 160 54.28 -36.47 -34.02
C THR A 160 53.07 -35.94 -34.78
#